data_AF-A0AA44WQ54-F1
#
_entry.id   AF-A0AA44WQ54-F1
#
_cell.length_a   1.000
_cell.length_b   1.000
_cell.length_c   1.000
_cell.angle_alpha   90.00
_cell.angle_beta   90.00
_cell.angle_gamma   90.00
#
_symmetry.space_group_name_H-M   'P 1'
#
loop_
_entity.id
_entity.type
_entity.pdbx_description
1 polymer ?
#
loop_
_entity_poly.entity_id
_entity_poly.type
_entity_poly.pdbx_seq_one_letter_code
_entity_poly.pdbx_strand_id
1 'polypeptide(L)'
;MCRTGHAELVHRQVIDLSLRQGASDLRRAFAESITHREEGLVLKPDDPYFDFSKDKRSFAGCPIKLKKEYIGNFGDVGDFAVIGARYDPVKAQEYNVPGLKWTHFYYGCLTNKEDVQRHQTKPKFMVVDTVEVNTTMMKTVLIHGNTLEIPFLENACLELQIPPRIASDKLPTVIFREPLVFDIRCFSFDKPGNTGFWIPRFPQVSKVHFDRTFMDTMTFIELQAAAEEAKNMPIMEDSQELLHWISLLEGADPRVQNISTLEHCVS
;
A
#
# COMPACT_ATOMS: atom_id res chain seq x y z
N MET A 1 35.75 13.78 -3.51
CA MET A 1 35.28 14.74 -4.53
C MET A 1 33.75 14.83 -4.41
N CYS A 2 33.22 15.93 -3.87
CA CYS A 2 31.78 16.19 -3.91
C CYS A 2 31.40 16.57 -5.35
N ARG A 3 30.47 15.84 -5.96
CA ARG A 3 29.88 16.24 -7.24
C ARG A 3 28.87 17.36 -6.99
N THR A 4 29.01 18.46 -7.72
CA THR A 4 28.09 19.60 -7.75
C THR A 4 26.72 19.15 -8.25
N GLY A 5 25.63 19.76 -7.75
CA GLY A 5 24.26 19.38 -8.10
C GLY A 5 23.99 19.44 -9.60
N HIS A 6 23.57 18.34 -10.18
CA HIS A 6 23.09 18.26 -11.56
C HIS A 6 21.55 18.16 -11.56
N ALA A 7 20.92 18.86 -12.50
CA ALA A 7 19.52 18.64 -12.85
C ALA A 7 19.50 17.93 -14.20
N GLU A 8 18.85 16.76 -14.25
CA GLU A 8 18.64 15.99 -15.48
C GLU A 8 17.20 16.19 -15.95
N LEU A 9 17.01 16.35 -17.26
CA LEU A 9 15.69 16.38 -17.84
C LEU A 9 15.11 14.97 -17.79
N VAL A 10 13.98 14.81 -17.10
CA VAL A 10 13.25 13.54 -17.03
C VAL A 10 12.93 13.08 -18.46
N HIS A 11 13.21 11.81 -18.76
CA HIS A 11 12.89 11.21 -20.04
C HIS A 11 11.38 11.36 -20.35
N ARG A 12 11.04 11.84 -21.55
CA ARG A 12 9.66 12.01 -22.02
C ARG A 12 9.45 11.21 -23.30
N GLN A 13 8.37 10.46 -23.31
CA GLN A 13 7.85 9.79 -24.50
C GLN A 13 6.39 10.20 -24.73
N VAL A 14 5.98 10.26 -25.99
CA VAL A 14 4.58 10.48 -26.39
C VAL A 14 4.01 9.13 -26.80
N ILE A 15 2.88 8.76 -26.18
CA ILE A 15 2.17 7.52 -26.45
C ILE A 15 0.78 7.88 -26.95
N ASP A 16 0.46 7.50 -28.18
CA ASP A 16 -0.85 7.74 -28.77
C ASP A 16 -1.82 6.63 -28.36
N LEU A 17 -2.63 6.90 -27.34
CA LEU A 17 -3.65 5.99 -26.82
C LEU A 17 -4.85 5.81 -27.76
N SER A 18 -4.95 6.58 -28.86
CA SER A 18 -5.98 6.38 -29.88
C SER A 18 -5.65 5.21 -30.82
N LEU A 19 -4.38 4.82 -30.91
CA LEU A 19 -3.94 3.68 -31.71
C LEU A 19 -4.23 2.36 -31.00
N ARG A 20 -4.47 1.30 -31.79
CA ARG A 20 -4.66 -0.07 -31.25
C ARG A 20 -3.51 -0.53 -30.35
N GLN A 21 -2.29 -0.06 -30.61
CA GLN A 21 -1.09 -0.42 -29.85
C GLN A 21 -0.85 0.47 -28.63
N GLY A 22 -1.54 1.61 -28.48
CA GLY A 22 -1.22 2.62 -27.48
C GLY A 22 -1.22 2.08 -26.04
N ALA A 23 -2.17 1.21 -25.70
CA ALA A 23 -2.20 0.53 -24.40
C ALA A 23 -0.96 -0.37 -24.19
N SER A 24 -0.54 -1.10 -25.22
CA SER A 24 0.66 -1.94 -25.16
C SER A 24 1.94 -1.12 -25.07
N ASP A 25 2.00 0.03 -25.74
CA ASP A 25 3.15 0.93 -25.66
C ASP A 25 3.26 1.52 -24.26
N LEU A 26 2.12 1.88 -23.64
CA LEU A 26 2.07 2.31 -22.24
C LEU A 26 2.50 1.18 -21.28
N ARG A 27 2.08 -0.07 -21.51
CA ARG A 27 2.54 -1.21 -20.70
C ARG A 27 4.05 -1.41 -20.81
N ARG A 28 4.62 -1.32 -22.02
CA ARG A 28 6.08 -1.41 -22.21
C ARG A 28 6.82 -0.30 -21.48
N ALA A 29 6.40 0.95 -21.69
CA ALA A 29 6.95 2.12 -21.00
C ALA A 29 6.94 1.96 -19.46
N PHE A 30 5.85 1.40 -18.94
CA PHE A 30 5.71 1.19 -17.51
C PHE A 30 6.56 0.01 -17.00
N ALA A 31 6.63 -1.08 -17.77
CA ALA A 31 7.52 -2.20 -17.49
C ALA A 31 8.99 -1.76 -17.45
N GLU A 32 9.42 -0.92 -18.41
CA GLU A 32 10.77 -0.32 -18.43
C GLU A 32 11.07 0.50 -17.18
N SER A 33 10.11 1.30 -16.71
CA SER A 33 10.24 2.06 -15.46
C SER A 33 10.42 1.12 -14.25
N ILE A 34 9.66 0.01 -14.20
CA ILE A 34 9.77 -1.00 -13.13
C ILE A 34 11.12 -1.75 -13.18
N THR A 35 11.59 -2.14 -14.37
CA THR A 35 12.89 -2.81 -14.54
C THR A 35 14.04 -1.91 -14.15
N HIS A 36 13.94 -0.60 -14.45
CA HIS A 36 14.91 0.40 -13.99
C HIS A 36 14.78 0.78 -12.51
N ARG A 37 13.89 0.12 -11.76
CA ARG A 37 13.64 0.36 -10.32
C ARG A 37 13.19 1.81 -10.02
N GLU A 38 12.55 2.45 -10.99
CA GLU A 38 11.96 3.77 -10.83
C GLU A 38 10.61 3.70 -10.06
N GLU A 39 10.13 4.85 -9.59
CA GLU A 39 8.88 4.94 -8.82
C GLU A 39 7.62 4.65 -9.66
N GLY A 40 7.68 4.92 -10.96
CA GLY A 40 6.58 4.80 -11.90
C GLY A 40 6.51 5.96 -12.88
N LEU A 41 5.39 6.09 -13.57
CA LEU A 41 5.18 7.09 -14.62
C LEU A 41 4.28 8.24 -14.16
N VAL A 42 4.49 9.41 -14.75
CA VAL A 42 3.54 10.53 -14.70
C VAL A 42 2.96 10.73 -16.09
N LEU A 43 1.70 10.32 -16.28
CA LEU A 43 0.98 10.47 -17.54
C LEU A 43 0.39 11.88 -17.60
N LYS A 44 0.72 12.62 -18.65
CA LYS A 44 0.19 13.97 -18.88
C LYS A 44 -0.60 13.95 -20.19
N PRO A 45 -1.87 14.40 -20.21
CA PRO A 45 -2.58 14.58 -21.45
C PRO A 45 -1.87 15.64 -22.31
N ASP A 46 -2.00 15.53 -23.62
CA ASP A 46 -1.53 16.56 -24.56
C ASP A 46 -2.52 17.75 -24.61
N ASP A 47 -2.87 18.23 -23.42
CA ASP A 47 -3.75 19.37 -23.20
C ASP A 47 -2.92 20.55 -22.66
N PRO A 48 -3.39 21.79 -22.84
CA PRO A 48 -2.81 22.95 -22.16
C PRO A 48 -2.79 22.74 -20.64
N TYR A 49 -1.69 23.10 -19.99
CA TYR A 49 -1.54 22.97 -18.53
C TYR A 49 -2.58 23.81 -17.76
N PHE A 50 -2.99 24.93 -18.33
CA PHE A 50 -4.11 25.74 -17.83
C PHE A 50 -5.16 25.86 -18.94
N ASP A 51 -6.33 25.29 -18.71
CA ASP A 51 -7.51 25.54 -19.53
C ASP A 51 -8.42 26.56 -18.84
N PHE A 52 -8.51 27.75 -19.44
CA PHE A 52 -9.38 28.84 -19.00
C PHE A 52 -10.73 28.85 -19.74
N SER A 53 -11.00 27.83 -20.57
CA SER A 53 -12.27 27.69 -21.26
C SER A 53 -13.42 27.44 -20.27
N LYS A 54 -14.63 27.85 -20.66
CA LYS A 54 -15.84 27.65 -19.85
C LYS A 54 -16.32 26.18 -19.88
N ASP A 55 -15.91 25.43 -20.90
CA ASP A 55 -16.26 24.02 -21.12
C ASP A 55 -15.15 23.11 -20.59
N LYS A 56 -15.00 23.04 -19.26
CA LYS A 56 -14.01 22.17 -18.64
C LYS A 56 -14.40 20.71 -18.83
N ARG A 57 -13.64 19.98 -19.65
CA ARG A 57 -13.74 18.52 -19.70
C ARG A 57 -13.32 17.95 -18.35
N SER A 58 -14.01 16.90 -17.88
CA SER A 58 -13.58 16.17 -16.68
C SER A 58 -12.15 15.67 -16.88
N PHE A 59 -11.27 15.93 -15.90
CA PHE A 59 -9.84 15.56 -15.91
C PHE A 59 -8.93 16.26 -16.94
N ALA A 60 -9.39 17.33 -17.60
CA ALA A 60 -8.53 18.14 -18.48
C ALA A 60 -7.29 18.65 -17.73
N GLY A 61 -6.11 18.49 -18.33
CA GLY A 61 -4.84 18.93 -17.75
C GLY A 61 -4.41 18.22 -16.46
N CYS A 62 -5.09 17.15 -16.04
CA CYS A 62 -4.76 16.42 -14.81
C CYS A 62 -3.69 15.35 -15.06
N PRO A 63 -2.50 15.46 -14.43
CA PRO A 63 -1.51 14.39 -14.49
C PRO A 63 -1.97 13.18 -13.69
N ILE A 64 -1.78 11.98 -14.24
CA ILE A 64 -2.05 10.71 -13.57
C ILE A 64 -0.72 10.10 -13.13
N LYS A 65 -0.60 9.70 -11.86
CA LYS A 65 0.54 8.93 -11.37
C LYS A 65 0.24 7.45 -11.56
N LEU A 66 1.02 6.76 -12.38
CA LEU A 66 0.92 5.32 -12.59
C LEU A 66 2.08 4.65 -11.87
N LYS A 67 1.78 3.87 -10.83
CA LYS A 67 2.78 3.19 -10.01
C LYS A 67 2.47 1.71 -9.86
N LYS A 68 3.51 0.91 -9.61
CA LYS A 68 3.41 -0.56 -9.59
C LYS A 68 2.38 -1.01 -8.56
N GLU A 69 2.39 -0.39 -7.38
CA GLU A 69 1.46 -0.70 -6.29
C GLU A 69 -0.01 -0.40 -6.61
N TYR A 70 -0.33 0.29 -7.71
CA TYR A 70 -1.71 0.54 -8.11
C TYR A 70 -2.29 -0.57 -8.98
N ILE A 71 -1.47 -1.52 -9.45
CA ILE A 71 -1.88 -2.56 -10.39
C ILE A 71 -2.09 -3.88 -9.67
N GLY A 72 -3.36 -4.29 -9.54
CA GLY A 72 -3.74 -5.59 -8.99
C GLY A 72 -3.05 -5.87 -7.65
N ASN A 73 -2.35 -7.00 -7.61
CA ASN A 73 -1.62 -7.52 -6.45
C ASN A 73 -0.12 -7.17 -6.48
N PHE A 74 0.32 -6.26 -7.37
CA PHE A 74 1.72 -5.89 -7.43
C PHE A 74 2.09 -5.00 -6.25
N GLY A 75 3.22 -5.31 -5.60
CA GLY A 75 3.65 -4.60 -4.40
C GLY A 75 2.98 -5.09 -3.12
N ASP A 76 2.13 -6.13 -3.20
CA ASP A 76 1.61 -6.82 -2.01
C ASP A 76 2.78 -7.34 -1.18
N VAL A 77 2.78 -6.98 0.10
CA VAL A 77 3.71 -7.53 1.08
C VAL A 77 3.05 -8.72 1.76
N GLY A 78 1.78 -8.57 2.13
CA GLY A 78 0.95 -9.60 2.70
C GLY A 78 0.08 -9.09 3.85
N ASP A 79 -0.47 -10.03 4.59
CA ASP A 79 -1.36 -9.76 5.71
C ASP A 79 -0.59 -9.39 6.98
N PHE A 80 -0.99 -8.29 7.61
CA PHE A 80 -0.44 -7.84 8.89
C PHE A 80 -1.52 -7.76 9.95
N ALA A 81 -1.12 -8.03 11.19
CA ALA A 81 -1.96 -7.81 12.35
C ALA A 81 -1.97 -6.33 12.71
N VAL A 82 -3.15 -5.75 12.83
CA VAL A 82 -3.38 -4.41 13.34
C VAL A 82 -3.62 -4.50 14.83
N ILE A 83 -2.61 -4.10 15.59
CA ILE A 83 -2.50 -4.36 17.02
C ILE A 83 -3.18 -3.27 17.85
N GLY A 84 -3.29 -2.06 17.30
CA GLY A 84 -3.87 -0.94 18.01
C GLY A 84 -4.08 0.26 17.11
N ALA A 85 -4.59 1.33 17.69
CA ALA A 85 -4.92 2.53 16.95
C ALA A 85 -4.86 3.79 17.79
N ARG A 86 -4.85 4.94 17.10
CA ARG A 86 -5.06 6.25 17.71
C ARG A 86 -6.00 7.12 16.89
N TYR A 87 -6.57 8.10 17.57
CA TYR A 87 -7.34 9.17 16.97
C TYR A 87 -6.46 10.41 16.76
N ASP A 88 -6.59 11.05 15.61
CA ASP A 88 -5.96 12.32 15.29
C ASP A 88 -7.05 13.30 14.82
N PRO A 89 -7.30 14.39 15.54
CA PRO A 89 -8.42 15.29 15.24
C PRO A 89 -8.25 16.01 13.91
N VAL A 90 -7.02 16.25 13.44
CA VAL A 90 -6.77 16.91 12.16
C VAL A 90 -7.11 15.93 11.05
N LYS A 91 -6.58 14.71 11.13
CA LYS A 91 -6.85 13.67 10.13
C LYS A 91 -8.32 13.27 10.09
N ALA A 92 -9.00 13.26 11.24
CA ALA A 92 -10.41 12.92 11.36
C ALA A 92 -11.33 13.81 10.49
N GLN A 93 -10.95 15.07 10.27
CA GLN A 93 -11.71 16.01 9.44
C GLN A 93 -11.78 15.57 7.97
N GLU A 94 -10.79 14.80 7.48
CA GLU A 94 -10.75 14.32 6.11
C GLU A 94 -11.78 13.21 5.83
N TYR A 95 -12.17 12.44 6.84
CA TYR A 95 -13.03 11.26 6.67
C TYR A 95 -14.51 11.62 6.54
N ASN A 96 -14.96 12.70 7.21
CA ASN A 96 -16.38 13.05 7.35
C ASN A 96 -17.28 11.84 7.73
N VAL A 97 -16.78 11.00 8.65
CA VAL A 97 -17.48 9.81 9.15
C VAL A 97 -17.99 10.07 10.56
N PRO A 98 -19.31 9.99 10.80
CA PRO A 98 -19.86 10.08 12.15
C PRO A 98 -19.34 8.94 13.05
N GLY A 99 -19.01 9.24 14.31
CA GLY A 99 -18.57 8.23 15.27
C GLY A 99 -17.18 7.65 14.99
N LEU A 100 -16.33 8.38 14.25
CA LEU A 100 -14.96 7.97 13.96
C LEU A 100 -14.16 7.76 15.25
N LYS A 101 -13.73 6.53 15.50
CA LYS A 101 -12.93 6.17 16.69
C LYS A 101 -11.42 6.31 16.47
N TRP A 102 -10.95 6.05 15.26
CA TRP A 102 -9.53 5.90 14.94
C TRP A 102 -9.19 6.54 13.60
N THR A 103 -7.91 6.85 13.41
CA THR A 103 -7.39 7.45 12.17
C THR A 103 -6.10 6.79 11.72
N HIS A 104 -5.26 6.40 12.68
CA HIS A 104 -3.98 5.74 12.44
C HIS A 104 -3.99 4.38 13.13
N PHE A 105 -3.60 3.35 12.39
CA PHE A 105 -3.58 1.96 12.81
C PHE A 105 -2.14 1.47 12.90
N TYR A 106 -1.77 0.88 14.03
CA TYR A 106 -0.44 0.33 14.27
C TYR A 106 -0.47 -1.13 13.87
N TYR A 107 0.34 -1.49 12.89
CA TYR A 107 0.45 -2.86 12.42
C TYR A 107 1.79 -3.47 12.81
N GLY A 108 1.81 -4.79 12.92
CA GLY A 108 3.00 -5.52 13.29
C GLY A 108 2.90 -7.00 12.95
N CYS A 109 4.00 -7.69 13.23
CA CYS A 109 4.16 -9.10 12.94
C CYS A 109 4.34 -9.90 14.21
N LEU A 110 3.83 -11.13 14.24
CA LEU A 110 4.13 -12.06 15.33
C LEU A 110 5.60 -12.44 15.31
N THR A 111 6.19 -12.53 16.51
CA THR A 111 7.56 -13.03 16.70
C THR A 111 7.61 -14.43 17.30
N ASN A 112 6.51 -14.92 17.88
CA ASN A 112 6.40 -16.24 18.52
C ASN A 112 5.21 -17.06 18.01
N LYS A 113 4.90 -16.98 16.70
CA LYS A 113 3.71 -17.62 16.08
C LYS A 113 3.59 -19.11 16.43
N GLU A 114 4.70 -19.85 16.38
CA GLU A 114 4.74 -21.29 16.69
C GLU A 114 4.38 -21.57 18.15
N ASP A 115 4.86 -20.76 19.10
CA ASP A 115 4.57 -20.90 20.52
C ASP A 115 3.11 -20.54 20.84
N VAL A 116 2.54 -19.55 20.15
CA VAL A 116 1.12 -19.21 20.29
C VAL A 116 0.27 -20.38 19.78
N GLN A 117 0.63 -20.95 18.63
CA GLN A 117 -0.11 -22.05 18.02
C GLN A 117 -0.03 -23.35 18.84
N ARG A 118 1.16 -23.70 19.36
CA ARG A 118 1.39 -24.98 20.04
C ARG A 118 1.08 -24.94 21.52
N HIS A 119 1.34 -23.81 22.17
CA HIS A 119 1.34 -23.70 23.63
C HIS A 119 0.35 -22.67 24.16
N GLN A 120 -0.44 -22.03 23.29
CA GLN A 120 -1.38 -20.96 23.64
C GLN A 120 -0.72 -19.87 24.48
N THR A 121 0.56 -19.61 24.20
CA THR A 121 1.31 -18.57 24.90
C THR A 121 0.80 -17.19 24.51
N LYS A 122 1.13 -16.21 25.34
CA LYS A 122 0.80 -14.80 25.08
C LYS A 122 1.41 -14.36 23.73
N PRO A 123 0.60 -13.81 22.79
CA PRO A 123 1.13 -13.32 21.52
C PRO A 123 2.11 -12.17 21.72
N LYS A 124 3.26 -12.27 21.05
CA LYS A 124 4.32 -11.27 21.02
C LYS A 124 4.39 -10.66 19.63
N PHE A 125 4.32 -9.34 19.57
CA PHE A 125 4.35 -8.59 18.33
C PHE A 125 5.53 -7.64 18.27
N MET A 126 6.19 -7.60 17.11
CA MET A 126 7.04 -6.47 16.72
C MET A 126 6.18 -5.46 15.98
N VAL A 127 6.00 -4.26 16.55
CA VAL A 127 5.29 -3.17 15.87
C VAL A 127 6.17 -2.63 14.74
N VAL A 128 5.66 -2.65 13.51
CA VAL A 128 6.42 -2.33 12.30
C VAL A 128 6.28 -0.85 11.97
N ASP A 129 5.04 -0.38 11.77
CA ASP A 129 4.74 1.02 11.48
C ASP A 129 3.27 1.35 11.70
N THR A 130 2.86 2.54 11.26
CA THR A 130 1.47 2.99 11.20
C THR A 130 0.96 3.08 9.76
N VAL A 131 -0.33 2.80 9.58
CA VAL A 131 -1.06 3.00 8.32
C VAL A 131 -2.36 3.75 8.55
N GLU A 132 -2.82 4.39 7.48
CA GLU A 132 -4.15 4.97 7.36
C GLU A 132 -4.96 4.15 6.34
N VAL A 133 -6.28 4.18 6.46
CA VAL A 133 -7.19 3.53 5.51
C VAL A 133 -8.06 4.58 4.84
N ASN A 134 -8.65 4.30 3.68
CA ASN A 134 -9.58 5.27 3.09
C ASN A 134 -10.95 5.26 3.82
N THR A 135 -11.81 6.24 3.49
CA THR A 135 -13.14 6.39 4.10
C THR A 135 -14.04 5.17 3.98
N THR A 136 -13.97 4.44 2.86
CA THR A 136 -14.76 3.22 2.66
C THR A 136 -14.30 2.12 3.62
N MET A 137 -13.00 1.85 3.66
CA MET A 137 -12.40 0.87 4.58
C MET A 137 -12.65 1.24 6.04
N MET A 138 -12.53 2.52 6.39
CA MET A 138 -12.82 3.01 7.75
C MET A 138 -14.25 2.70 8.17
N LYS A 139 -15.25 2.96 7.31
CA LYS A 139 -16.64 2.60 7.59
C LYS A 139 -16.81 1.09 7.79
N THR A 140 -16.18 0.28 6.94
CA THR A 140 -16.22 -1.18 7.06
C THR A 140 -15.61 -1.65 8.39
N VAL A 141 -14.48 -1.10 8.80
CA VAL A 141 -13.84 -1.40 10.10
C VAL A 141 -14.75 -1.01 11.27
N LEU A 142 -15.43 0.14 11.21
CA LEU A 142 -16.33 0.57 12.28
C LEU A 142 -17.59 -0.30 12.40
N ILE A 143 -18.08 -0.85 11.28
CA ILE A 143 -19.29 -1.68 11.24
C ILE A 143 -18.98 -3.14 11.61
N HIS A 144 -17.88 -3.69 11.09
CA HIS A 144 -17.58 -5.12 11.15
C HIS A 144 -16.39 -5.48 12.04
N GLY A 145 -15.57 -4.51 12.44
CA GLY A 145 -14.40 -4.77 13.28
C GLY A 145 -14.80 -5.14 14.71
N ASN A 146 -14.51 -6.38 15.10
CA ASN A 146 -14.60 -6.82 16.48
C ASN A 146 -13.22 -6.70 17.17
N THR A 147 -12.83 -5.48 17.56
CA THR A 147 -11.47 -5.21 18.05
C THR A 147 -11.27 -5.53 19.53
N LEU A 148 -12.36 -5.58 20.31
CA LEU A 148 -12.33 -5.62 21.78
C LEU A 148 -11.29 -4.64 22.35
N GLU A 149 -11.41 -3.37 21.96
CA GLU A 149 -10.41 -2.35 22.26
C GLU A 149 -10.28 -2.07 23.76
N ILE A 150 -9.04 -1.95 24.23
CA ILE A 150 -8.69 -1.55 25.60
C ILE A 150 -7.71 -0.38 25.59
N PRO A 151 -7.67 0.46 26.64
CA PRO A 151 -6.66 1.49 26.76
C PRO A 151 -5.24 0.91 26.67
N PHE A 152 -4.34 1.59 25.96
CA PHE A 152 -2.96 1.10 25.77
C PHE A 152 -2.23 0.79 27.08
N LEU A 153 -2.43 1.65 28.10
CA LEU A 153 -1.81 1.50 29.41
C LEU A 153 -2.34 0.31 30.21
N GLU A 154 -3.50 -0.23 29.83
CA GLU A 154 -4.15 -1.39 30.47
C GLU A 154 -3.86 -2.70 29.72
N ASN A 155 -2.99 -2.67 28.70
CA ASN A 155 -2.69 -3.84 27.89
C ASN A 155 -2.01 -4.95 28.72
N ALA A 156 -2.79 -5.96 29.09
CA ALA A 156 -2.30 -7.20 29.67
C ALA A 156 -2.29 -8.36 28.66
N CYS A 157 -2.92 -8.20 27.49
CA CYS A 157 -3.21 -9.31 26.58
C CYS A 157 -2.12 -9.57 25.54
N LEU A 158 -1.44 -8.53 25.07
CA LEU A 158 -0.40 -8.64 24.05
C LEU A 158 0.96 -8.19 24.62
N GLU A 159 2.05 -8.80 24.17
CA GLU A 159 3.41 -8.31 24.44
C GLU A 159 3.89 -7.55 23.21
N LEU A 160 4.18 -6.26 23.38
CA LEU A 160 4.48 -5.37 22.27
C LEU A 160 5.93 -4.90 22.36
N GLN A 161 6.69 -5.22 21.33
CA GLN A 161 7.97 -4.57 21.08
C GLN A 161 7.67 -3.34 20.20
N ILE A 162 7.90 -2.14 20.74
CA ILE A 162 7.66 -0.87 20.03
C ILE A 162 9.03 -0.24 19.73
N PRO A 163 9.40 -0.06 18.45
CA PRO A 163 10.66 0.56 18.09
C PRO A 163 10.76 2.01 18.60
N PRO A 164 11.96 2.51 18.92
CA PRO A 164 12.15 3.88 19.39
C PRO A 164 11.54 4.95 18.48
N ARG A 165 11.56 4.72 17.16
CA ARG A 165 10.92 5.60 16.16
C ARG A 165 9.44 5.85 16.47
N ILE A 166 8.71 4.78 16.78
CA ILE A 166 7.27 4.85 17.06
C ILE A 166 7.04 5.36 18.48
N ALA A 167 7.87 4.92 19.44
CA ALA A 167 7.78 5.37 20.82
C ALA A 167 8.07 6.87 21.00
N SER A 168 8.89 7.45 20.13
CA SER A 168 9.25 8.88 20.15
C SER A 168 8.28 9.78 19.39
N ASP A 169 7.41 9.20 18.56
CA ASP A 169 6.34 9.93 17.86
C ASP A 169 5.06 9.88 18.71
N LYS A 170 4.03 9.16 18.25
CA LYS A 170 2.78 8.98 18.98
C LYS A 170 2.56 7.49 19.20
N LEU A 171 2.36 7.10 20.45
CA LEU A 171 1.95 5.75 20.81
C LEU A 171 0.47 5.50 20.48
N PRO A 172 0.06 4.24 20.29
CA PRO A 172 -1.37 3.90 20.21
C PRO A 172 -2.07 4.32 21.50
N THR A 173 -3.31 4.80 21.37
CA THR A 173 -4.16 5.11 22.54
C THR A 173 -4.95 3.89 22.99
N VAL A 174 -5.24 2.97 22.04
CA VAL A 174 -5.93 1.71 22.30
C VAL A 174 -5.17 0.54 21.69
N ILE A 175 -5.32 -0.63 22.32
CA ILE A 175 -4.88 -1.92 21.82
C ILE A 175 -6.10 -2.77 21.49
N PHE A 176 -6.03 -3.50 20.40
CA PHE A 176 -7.06 -4.45 19.98
C PHE A 176 -6.70 -5.82 20.54
N ARG A 177 -7.54 -6.34 21.45
CA ARG A 177 -7.34 -7.69 22.02
C ARG A 177 -7.53 -8.77 20.96
N GLU A 178 -8.41 -8.49 19.99
CA GLU A 178 -8.50 -9.21 18.73
C GLU A 178 -7.98 -8.31 17.62
N PRO A 179 -6.68 -8.41 17.26
CA PRO A 179 -6.10 -7.64 16.17
C PRO A 179 -6.87 -7.83 14.87
N LEU A 180 -7.11 -6.73 14.16
CA LEU A 180 -7.65 -6.79 12.79
C LEU A 180 -6.58 -7.29 11.84
N VAL A 181 -6.98 -7.76 10.65
CA VAL A 181 -6.03 -8.18 9.62
C VAL A 181 -6.15 -7.27 8.41
N PHE A 182 -5.08 -6.55 8.10
CA PHE A 182 -4.98 -5.70 6.92
C PHE A 182 -4.00 -6.33 5.94
N ASP A 183 -4.41 -6.43 4.68
CA ASP A 183 -3.51 -6.68 3.57
C ASP A 183 -2.79 -5.36 3.25
N ILE A 184 -1.45 -5.40 3.32
CA ILE A 184 -0.60 -4.23 3.16
C ILE A 184 0.29 -4.44 1.94
N ARG A 185 0.35 -3.39 1.13
CA ARG A 185 1.28 -3.26 0.01
C ARG A 185 2.28 -2.13 0.25
N CYS A 186 3.43 -2.22 -0.39
CA CYS A 186 4.42 -1.15 -0.39
C CYS A 186 5.17 -1.07 -1.70
N PHE A 187 5.80 0.09 -1.94
CA PHE A 187 6.61 0.29 -3.13
C PHE A 187 7.97 -0.42 -3.01
N SER A 188 8.60 -0.31 -1.84
CA SER A 188 9.90 -0.88 -1.55
C SER A 188 10.07 -1.07 -0.04
N PHE A 189 11.18 -1.65 0.38
CA PHE A 189 11.54 -1.77 1.79
C PHE A 189 12.64 -0.78 2.15
N ASP A 190 12.53 -0.20 3.34
CA ASP A 190 13.55 0.67 3.92
C ASP A 190 14.02 0.10 5.27
N LYS A 191 15.25 0.44 5.66
CA LYS A 191 15.81 0.11 6.97
C LYS A 191 16.10 1.40 7.73
N PRO A 192 15.12 1.97 8.45
CA PRO A 192 15.29 3.22 9.17
C PRO A 192 16.47 3.14 10.15
N GLY A 193 17.14 4.28 10.35
CA GLY A 193 18.11 4.41 11.43
C GLY A 193 17.46 4.06 12.78
N ASN A 194 18.21 3.37 13.64
CA ASN A 194 17.78 3.02 15.01
C ASN A 194 16.62 2.01 15.14
N THR A 195 16.24 1.27 14.08
CA THR A 195 15.33 0.13 14.21
C THR A 195 16.03 -1.21 14.03
N GLY A 196 17.02 -1.31 13.13
CA GLY A 196 17.80 -2.52 12.91
C GLY A 196 17.13 -3.58 12.02
N PHE A 197 15.93 -3.32 11.51
CA PHE A 197 15.15 -4.23 10.66
C PHE A 197 14.45 -3.50 9.50
N TRP A 198 14.11 -4.27 8.46
CA TRP A 198 13.39 -3.80 7.27
C TRP A 198 11.92 -3.52 7.57
N ILE A 199 11.41 -2.41 7.04
CA ILE A 199 9.99 -2.06 7.07
C ILE A 199 9.47 -1.78 5.65
N PRO A 200 8.18 -1.99 5.39
CA PRO A 200 7.54 -1.50 4.17
C PRO A 200 7.64 0.03 4.06
N ARG A 201 8.09 0.55 2.93
CA ARG A 201 8.17 2.00 2.65
C ARG A 201 6.89 2.47 1.97
N PHE A 202 6.30 3.52 2.52
CA PHE A 202 4.99 4.04 2.09
C PHE A 202 3.90 2.95 2.09
N PRO A 203 3.68 2.27 3.24
CA PRO A 203 2.69 1.20 3.33
C PRO A 203 1.29 1.73 3.01
N GLN A 204 0.53 0.94 2.26
CA GLN A 204 -0.87 1.20 1.96
C GLN A 204 -1.71 -0.03 2.25
N VAL A 205 -2.93 0.17 2.75
CA VAL A 205 -3.89 -0.91 2.95
C VAL A 205 -4.64 -1.16 1.65
N SER A 206 -4.51 -2.37 1.09
CA SER A 206 -5.24 -2.82 -0.09
C SER A 206 -6.60 -3.40 0.31
N LYS A 207 -6.66 -4.13 1.43
CA LYS A 207 -7.87 -4.81 1.90
C LYS A 207 -7.92 -4.95 3.42
N VAL A 208 -9.14 -4.97 3.95
CA VAL A 208 -9.42 -5.34 5.35
C VAL A 208 -10.06 -6.72 5.37
N HIS A 209 -9.48 -7.63 6.14
CA HIS A 209 -9.95 -9.00 6.33
C HIS A 209 -10.71 -9.13 7.65
N PHE A 210 -11.87 -9.78 7.59
CA PHE A 210 -12.71 -10.12 8.76
C PHE A 210 -12.91 -11.63 8.89
N ASP A 211 -12.45 -12.39 7.89
CA ASP A 211 -12.43 -13.84 7.81
C ASP A 211 -11.11 -14.44 8.31
N ARG A 212 -10.16 -13.60 8.71
CA ARG A 212 -8.80 -13.95 9.14
C ARG A 212 -8.53 -13.44 10.54
N THR A 213 -7.61 -14.11 11.22
CA THR A 213 -7.10 -13.73 12.54
C THR A 213 -5.62 -13.37 12.45
N PHE A 214 -5.05 -12.84 13.52
CA PHE A 214 -3.61 -12.57 13.57
C PHE A 214 -2.75 -13.83 13.34
N MET A 215 -3.29 -15.04 13.51
CA MET A 215 -2.57 -16.28 13.19
C MET A 215 -2.38 -16.49 11.68
N ASP A 216 -3.19 -15.85 10.85
CA ASP A 216 -3.10 -15.92 9.38
C ASP A 216 -2.14 -14.87 8.81
N THR A 217 -1.59 -14.00 9.68
CA THR A 217 -0.70 -12.90 9.28
C THR A 217 0.75 -13.34 9.12
N MET A 218 1.50 -12.54 8.37
CA MET A 218 2.94 -12.61 8.18
C MET A 218 3.69 -12.45 9.52
N THR A 219 4.65 -13.32 9.76
CA THR A 219 5.59 -13.26 10.87
C THR A 219 6.69 -12.24 10.63
N PHE A 220 7.37 -11.85 11.70
CA PHE A 220 8.46 -10.89 11.59
C PHE A 220 9.61 -11.43 10.72
N ILE A 221 9.89 -12.73 10.80
CA ILE A 221 10.92 -13.40 9.99
C ILE A 221 10.54 -13.36 8.51
N GLU A 222 9.29 -13.69 8.18
CA GLU A 222 8.77 -13.64 6.80
C GLU A 222 8.85 -12.23 6.22
N LEU A 223 8.54 -11.19 7.01
CA LEU A 223 8.73 -9.79 6.59
C LEU A 223 10.19 -9.50 6.23
N GLN A 224 11.14 -9.91 7.07
CA GLN A 224 12.56 -9.67 6.80
C GLN A 224 13.03 -10.42 5.56
N ALA A 225 12.61 -11.68 5.39
CA ALA A 225 12.92 -12.48 4.20
C ALA A 225 12.36 -11.85 2.92
N ALA A 226 11.09 -11.41 2.93
CA ALA A 226 10.47 -10.73 1.80
C ALA A 226 11.21 -9.44 1.43
N ALA A 227 11.65 -8.67 2.42
CA ALA A 227 12.43 -7.47 2.19
C ALA A 227 13.83 -7.76 1.60
N GLU A 228 14.52 -8.79 2.10
CA GLU A 228 15.82 -9.21 1.58
C GLU A 228 15.72 -9.74 0.15
N GLU A 229 14.70 -10.55 -0.15
CA GLU A 229 14.43 -11.03 -1.50
C GLU A 229 14.17 -9.86 -2.47
N ALA A 230 13.31 -8.92 -2.07
CA ALA A 230 13.01 -7.74 -2.88
C ALA A 230 14.25 -6.85 -3.14
N LYS A 231 15.20 -6.80 -2.20
CA LYS A 231 16.45 -6.03 -2.36
C LYS A 231 17.53 -6.77 -3.14
N ASN A 232 17.55 -8.09 -3.05
CA ASN A 232 18.57 -8.94 -3.68
C ASN A 232 18.13 -9.50 -5.03
N MET A 233 16.92 -9.20 -5.50
CA MET A 233 16.47 -9.61 -6.84
C MET A 233 17.51 -9.18 -7.88
N PRO A 234 18.18 -10.15 -8.53
CA PRO A 234 19.22 -9.85 -9.50
C PRO A 234 18.63 -9.08 -10.67
N ILE A 235 19.41 -8.15 -11.21
CA ILE A 235 19.14 -7.54 -12.50
C ILE A 235 19.21 -8.71 -13.50
N MET A 236 18.06 -9.19 -13.98
CA MET A 236 18.08 -10.15 -15.10
C MET A 236 18.65 -9.40 -16.32
N GLU A 237 19.09 -10.10 -17.37
CA GLU A 237 19.35 -9.39 -18.64
C GLU A 237 18.09 -8.58 -18.99
N ASP A 238 18.25 -7.26 -19.17
CA ASP A 238 17.15 -6.27 -19.23
C ASP A 238 15.97 -6.73 -20.10
N SER A 239 16.26 -7.48 -21.17
CA SER A 239 15.27 -8.06 -22.07
C SER A 239 14.33 -9.10 -21.44
N GLN A 240 14.82 -9.98 -20.56
CA GLN A 240 14.01 -11.03 -19.94
C GLN A 240 13.13 -10.47 -18.82
N GLU A 241 13.67 -9.54 -18.01
CA GLU A 241 12.88 -8.86 -16.96
C GLU A 241 11.75 -8.04 -17.58
N LEU A 242 12.05 -7.31 -18.66
CA LEU A 242 11.08 -6.50 -19.38
C LEU A 242 9.93 -7.36 -19.92
N LEU A 243 10.24 -8.47 -20.59
CA LEU A 243 9.22 -9.39 -21.11
C LEU A 243 8.35 -9.99 -20.00
N HIS A 244 8.96 -10.32 -18.87
CA HIS A 244 8.23 -10.81 -17.69
C HIS A 244 7.25 -9.76 -17.16
N TRP A 245 7.69 -8.52 -16.97
CA TRP A 245 6.83 -7.43 -16.52
C TRP A 245 5.73 -7.07 -17.51
N ILE A 246 6.02 -7.10 -18.82
CA ILE A 246 4.99 -6.92 -19.84
C ILE A 246 3.90 -7.97 -19.63
N SER A 247 4.25 -9.26 -19.63
CA SER A 247 3.30 -10.37 -19.44
C SER A 247 2.44 -10.22 -18.17
N LEU A 248 3.07 -9.87 -17.05
CA LEU A 248 2.38 -9.60 -15.80
C LEU A 248 1.38 -8.44 -15.92
N LEU A 249 1.78 -7.32 -16.55
CA LEU A 249 0.90 -6.17 -16.79
C LEU A 249 -0.25 -6.50 -17.73
N GLU A 250 -0.04 -7.32 -18.77
CA GLU A 250 -1.13 -7.78 -19.65
C GLU A 250 -2.14 -8.64 -18.88
N GLY A 251 -1.66 -9.51 -17.98
CA GLY A 251 -2.53 -10.33 -17.13
C GLY A 251 -3.33 -9.52 -16.10
N ALA A 252 -2.86 -8.34 -15.74
CA ALA A 252 -3.51 -7.45 -14.78
C ALA A 252 -4.56 -6.50 -15.41
N ASP A 253 -4.67 -6.48 -16.74
CA ASP A 253 -5.67 -5.66 -17.41
C ASP A 253 -7.08 -6.02 -16.92
N PRO A 254 -7.94 -5.02 -16.64
CA PRO A 254 -9.30 -5.28 -16.23
C PRO A 254 -10.00 -6.09 -17.33
N ARG A 255 -10.42 -7.32 -17.00
CA ARG A 255 -11.22 -8.13 -17.92
C ARG A 255 -12.45 -7.31 -18.28
N VAL A 256 -12.56 -6.92 -19.54
CA VAL A 256 -13.75 -6.25 -20.07
C VAL A 256 -14.92 -7.22 -19.89
N GLN A 257 -15.66 -7.10 -18.79
CA GLN A 257 -17.02 -7.61 -18.76
C GLN A 257 -17.77 -6.77 -19.80
N ASN A 258 -18.22 -7.44 -20.86
CA ASN A 258 -18.97 -6.84 -21.96
C ASN A 258 -19.99 -5.84 -21.41
N ILE A 259 -19.75 -4.55 -21.62
CA ILE A 259 -20.79 -3.53 -21.52
C ILE A 259 -21.65 -3.70 -22.77
N SER A 260 -22.55 -4.68 -22.72
CA SER A 260 -23.60 -4.87 -23.71
C SER A 260 -24.95 -4.84 -23.00
N THR A 261 -25.32 -3.70 -22.43
CA THR A 261 -26.73 -3.33 -22.13
C THR A 261 -26.78 -1.90 -21.60
N LEU A 262 -26.61 -0.91 -22.48
CA LEU A 262 -27.14 0.45 -22.30
C LEU A 262 -27.44 1.06 -23.69
N GLU A 263 -28.14 0.30 -24.53
CA GLU A 263 -28.98 0.87 -25.58
C GLU A 263 -30.39 0.30 -25.38
N HIS A 264 -31.39 1.18 -25.39
CA HIS A 264 -32.80 1.01 -25.04
C HIS A 264 -33.20 1.43 -23.62
N CYS A 265 -33.28 2.74 -23.43
CA CYS A 265 -34.43 3.39 -22.81
C CYS A 265 -34.44 4.89 -23.20
N VAL A 266 -34.75 5.17 -24.47
CA VAL A 266 -35.35 6.44 -24.90
C VAL A 266 -36.42 6.10 -25.93
N SER A 267 -37.66 6.02 -25.45
CA SER A 267 -38.90 6.33 -26.17
C SER A 267 -40.03 6.34 -25.15
#